data_AF-A0A2S9F2T9-F1
#
_entry.id   AF-A0A2S9F2T9-F1
#
_cell.length_a   1.000
_cell.length_b   1.000
_cell.length_c   1.000
_cell.angle_alpha   90.00
_cell.angle_beta   90.00
_cell.angle_gamma   90.00
#
_symmetry.space_group_name_H-M   'P 1'
#
loop_
_entity.id
_entity.type
_entity.pdbx_description
1 polymer ?
#
loop_
_entity_poly.entity_id
_entity_poly.type
_entity_poly.pdbx_seq_one_letter_code
_entity_poly.pdbx_strand_id
1 'polypeptide(L)' 'MGFPEQQQEVPGTQSIMNPVPDCGENSYRGSGRLTGKRALITGGDSGIGRAVAIAYAR' A
#
# COMPACT_ATOMS: atom_id res chain seq x y z
N MET A 1 -9.87 -4.18 22.77
CA MET A 1 -9.34 -3.13 21.87
C MET A 1 -9.58 -3.62 20.46
N GLY A 2 -10.47 -2.97 19.71
CA GLY A 2 -10.89 -3.41 18.37
C GLY A 2 -10.89 -2.21 17.43
N PHE A 3 -10.94 -2.48 16.13
CA PHE A 3 -11.15 -1.43 15.14
C PHE A 3 -12.57 -0.87 15.26
N PRO A 4 -12.79 0.42 14.96
CA PRO A 4 -14.14 0.95 14.86
C PRO A 4 -14.90 0.21 13.75
N GLU A 5 -16.20 -0.01 13.97
CA GLU A 5 -17.07 -0.52 12.93
C GLU A 5 -17.02 0.42 11.73
N GLN A 6 -16.64 -0.12 10.59
CA GLN A 6 -16.47 0.62 9.35
C GLN A 6 -16.74 -0.33 8.19
N GLN A 7 -17.62 0.07 7.28
CA GLN A 7 -17.96 -0.70 6.08
C GLN A 7 -17.96 0.24 4.89
N GLN A 8 -17.51 -0.26 3.75
CA GLN A 8 -17.54 0.44 2.48
C GLN A 8 -18.08 -0.51 1.40
N GLU A 9 -18.60 0.04 0.32
CA GLU A 9 -18.87 -0.75 -0.89
C GLU A 9 -17.55 -1.15 -1.56
N VAL A 10 -17.53 -2.33 -2.18
CA VAL A 10 -16.37 -2.82 -2.94
C VAL A 10 -16.14 -1.91 -4.15
N PRO A 11 -14.87 -1.53 -4.47
CA PRO A 11 -13.61 -2.03 -3.91
C PRO A 11 -13.15 -1.35 -2.61
N GLY A 12 -13.83 -0.30 -2.16
CA GLY A 12 -13.44 0.52 -1.02
C GLY A 12 -12.34 1.52 -1.35
N THR A 13 -12.01 2.38 -0.38
CA THR A 13 -10.96 3.39 -0.47
C THR A 13 -10.19 3.42 0.84
N GLN A 14 -8.90 3.08 0.80
CA GLN A 14 -8.11 2.93 2.03
C GLN A 14 -7.89 4.24 2.79
N SER A 15 -7.92 5.40 2.12
CA SER A 15 -7.68 6.71 2.75
C SER A 15 -8.80 7.13 3.70
N ILE A 16 -9.95 6.48 3.65
CA ILE A 16 -11.09 6.70 4.53
C ILE A 16 -11.27 5.56 5.57
N MET A 17 -10.31 4.64 5.67
CA MET A 17 -10.26 3.67 6.76
C MET A 17 -9.77 4.32 8.05
N ASN A 18 -10.16 3.75 9.19
CA ASN A 18 -9.71 4.18 10.50
C ASN A 18 -9.19 2.97 11.33
N PRO A 19 -7.88 2.84 11.53
CA PRO A 19 -6.81 3.69 11.00
C PRO A 19 -6.60 3.50 9.49
N VAL A 20 -5.97 4.48 8.84
CA VAL A 20 -5.48 4.33 7.47
C VAL A 20 -4.34 3.30 7.48
N PRO A 21 -4.33 2.32 6.55
CA PRO A 21 -3.24 1.36 6.45
C PRO A 21 -1.88 2.04 6.21
N ASP A 22 -0.87 1.66 7.00
CA ASP A 22 0.53 1.96 6.69
C ASP A 22 1.02 0.95 5.64
N CYS A 23 1.34 1.44 4.45
CA CYS A 23 1.82 0.64 3.33
C CYS A 23 3.36 0.74 3.20
N GLY A 24 4.06 1.24 4.21
CA GLY A 24 5.50 1.44 4.20
C GLY A 24 5.93 2.81 3.68
N GLU A 25 5.01 3.77 3.57
CA GLU A 25 5.26 5.12 3.05
C GLU A 25 6.44 5.79 3.75
N ASN A 26 6.62 5.60 5.04
CA ASN A 26 7.68 6.26 5.80
C ASN A 26 8.74 5.27 6.31
N SER A 27 8.42 3.98 6.38
CA SER A 27 9.28 2.97 7.02
C SER A 27 10.16 2.19 6.03
N TYR A 28 9.69 1.95 4.79
CA TYR A 28 10.46 1.13 3.85
C TYR A 28 11.67 1.89 3.28
N ARG A 29 12.87 1.30 3.39
CA ARG A 29 14.12 1.83 2.82
C ARG A 29 14.66 0.89 1.76
N GLY A 30 14.79 1.40 0.54
CA GLY A 30 15.36 0.67 -0.58
C GLY A 30 16.87 0.48 -0.49
N SER A 31 17.37 -0.47 -1.27
CA SER A 31 18.81 -0.78 -1.40
C SER A 31 19.23 -0.99 -2.86
N GLY A 32 18.45 -0.44 -3.82
CA GLY A 32 18.78 -0.48 -5.24
C GLY A 32 18.65 -1.86 -5.91
N ARG A 33 18.03 -2.84 -5.24
CA ARG A 33 17.91 -4.23 -5.72
C ARG A 33 17.18 -4.38 -7.05
N LEU A 34 16.33 -3.40 -7.39
CA LEU A 34 15.49 -3.42 -8.60
C LEU A 34 15.81 -2.28 -9.57
N THR A 35 17.00 -1.67 -9.45
CA THR A 35 17.44 -0.57 -10.32
C THR A 35 17.27 -0.92 -11.80
N GLY A 36 16.62 -0.03 -12.55
CA GLY A 36 16.40 -0.16 -13.99
C GLY A 36 15.31 -1.16 -14.41
N LYS A 37 14.62 -1.80 -13.46
CA LYS A 37 13.52 -2.71 -13.76
C LYS A 37 12.21 -1.95 -13.97
N ARG A 38 11.28 -2.56 -14.69
CA ARG A 38 9.93 -2.04 -14.96
C ARG A 38 8.92 -3.07 -14.46
N ALA A 39 7.88 -2.62 -13.75
CA ALA A 39 6.81 -3.48 -13.26
C ALA A 39 5.43 -2.94 -13.61
N LEU A 40 4.49 -3.87 -13.83
CA LEU A 40 3.06 -3.65 -13.83
C LEU A 40 2.49 -4.33 -12.58
N ILE A 41 1.85 -3.56 -11.70
CA ILE A 41 1.26 -4.06 -10.46
C ILE A 41 -0.24 -3.79 -10.53
N THR A 42 -1.05 -4.84 -10.66
CA THR A 42 -2.51 -4.75 -10.58
C THR A 42 -2.95 -4.56 -9.12
N GLY A 43 -3.94 -3.70 -8.86
CA GLY A 43 -4.34 -3.36 -7.49
C GLY A 43 -3.28 -2.57 -6.70
N GLY A 44 -2.38 -1.86 -7.39
CA GLY A 44 -1.30 -1.07 -6.78
C GLY A 44 -1.77 0.21 -6.07
N ASP A 45 -3.06 0.51 -6.08
CA ASP A 45 -3.67 1.70 -5.48
C ASP A 45 -3.80 1.61 -3.95
N SER A 46 -3.92 0.40 -3.40
CA SER A 46 -4.20 0.20 -1.97
C SER A 46 -3.61 -1.08 -1.37
N GLY A 47 -3.55 -1.11 -0.03
CA GLY A 47 -3.14 -2.28 0.75
C GLY A 47 -1.79 -2.86 0.31
N ILE A 48 -1.77 -4.19 0.10
CA ILE A 48 -0.53 -4.93 -0.20
C ILE A 48 0.03 -4.52 -1.57
N GLY A 49 -0.82 -4.29 -2.58
CA GLY A 49 -0.37 -3.86 -3.91
C GLY A 49 0.36 -2.51 -3.85
N ARG A 50 -0.18 -1.56 -3.07
CA ARG A 50 0.47 -0.27 -2.81
C ARG A 50 1.80 -0.45 -2.06
N ALA A 51 1.85 -1.30 -1.05
CA ALA A 51 3.08 -1.57 -0.31
C ALA A 51 4.17 -2.16 -1.23
N VAL A 52 3.80 -3.08 -2.12
CA VAL A 52 4.69 -3.63 -3.15
C VAL A 52 5.15 -2.52 -4.11
N ALA A 53 4.27 -1.64 -4.56
CA ALA A 53 4.63 -0.53 -5.44
C ALA A 53 5.63 0.44 -4.77
N ILE A 54 5.42 0.78 -3.50
CA ILE A 54 6.35 1.60 -2.71
C ILE A 54 7.72 0.92 -2.60
N ALA A 55 7.74 -0.36 -2.25
CA ALA A 55 8.97 -1.13 -2.08
C ALA A 55 9.72 -1.34 -3.41
N TYR A 56 9.00 -1.53 -4.51
CA TYR A 56 9.59 -1.70 -5.84
C TYR A 56 10.30 -0.43 -6.31
N ALA A 57 9.72 0.74 -6.01
CA ALA A 57 10.24 2.04 -6.45
C ALA A 57 11.45 2.53 -5.63
N ARG A 58 11.73 1.95 -4.45
CA ARG A 58 12.81 2.37 -3.54
C ARG A 58 14.03 1.47 -3.65
#